data_AF-A0A3N9TAB1-F1
#
_entry.id   AF-A0A3N9TAB1-F1
#
_cell.length_a   1.000
_cell.length_b   1.000
_cell.length_c   1.000
_cell.angle_alpha   90.00
_cell.angle_beta   90.00
_cell.angle_gamma   90.00
#
_symmetry.space_group_name_H-M   'P 1'
#
loop_
_entity.id
_entity.type
_entity.pdbx_description
1 polymer ?
#
loop_
_entity_poly.entity_id
_entity_poly.type
_entity_poly.pdbx_seq_one_letter_code
_entity_poly.pdbx_strand_id
1 'polypeptide(L)'
;MSLLSANKFKPCHWDSVEKALIPALGDYHQEAKRQVRLGNEFTFICEGAALLIRPEQDELVIVGFSGRHSLALVAPHVLSVAKRIGAKTLRCHTKRRGECRYLNRLGYPFKQAFVNGEYVLRMVINGR
;
A
#
# COMPACT_ATOMS: atom_id res chain seq x y z
N MET A 1 -1.44 18.72 17.77
CA MET A 1 -1.77 17.51 18.55
C MET A 1 -1.07 16.31 17.92
N SER A 2 0.02 15.85 18.54
CA SER A 2 0.76 14.66 18.11
C SER A 2 0.16 13.44 18.78
N LEU A 3 -0.69 12.70 18.06
CA LEU A 3 -1.03 11.33 18.42
C LEU A 3 -0.14 10.43 17.58
N LEU A 4 1.04 10.11 18.11
CA LEU A 4 1.76 8.91 17.68
C LEU A 4 0.93 7.70 18.17
N SER A 5 -0.20 7.45 17.52
CA SER A 5 -0.85 6.15 17.63
C SER A 5 0.18 5.12 17.20
N ALA A 6 0.46 4.12 18.04
CA ALA A 6 1.32 3.00 17.68
C ALA A 6 0.92 2.50 16.29
N ASN A 7 1.88 2.46 15.35
CA ASN A 7 1.60 2.08 13.98
C ASN A 7 0.94 0.68 13.98
N LYS A 8 -0.24 0.56 13.37
CA LYS A 8 -1.07 -0.66 13.45
C LYS A 8 -0.73 -1.71 12.40
N PHE A 9 0.39 -1.57 11.70
CA PHE A 9 0.93 -2.61 10.84
C PHE A 9 1.32 -3.84 11.66
N LYS A 10 0.55 -4.92 11.51
CA LYS A 10 0.85 -6.23 12.09
C LYS A 10 1.42 -7.11 10.98
N PRO A 11 2.71 -7.48 11.02
CA PRO A 11 3.25 -8.46 10.10
C PRO A 11 2.45 -9.75 10.18
N CYS A 12 2.20 -10.40 9.04
CA CYS A 12 1.47 -11.66 9.00
C CYS A 12 2.02 -12.58 7.91
N HIS A 13 1.73 -13.87 8.01
CA HIS A 13 2.09 -14.84 6.97
C HIS A 13 1.26 -14.63 5.70
N TRP A 14 1.82 -14.97 4.54
CA TRP A 14 1.15 -14.88 3.24
C TRP A 14 -0.23 -15.54 3.25
N ASP A 15 -0.33 -16.75 3.81
CA ASP A 15 -1.56 -17.54 3.82
C ASP A 15 -2.72 -16.84 4.56
N SER A 16 -2.41 -15.91 5.46
CA SER A 16 -3.43 -15.13 6.19
C SER A 16 -4.12 -14.06 5.32
N VAL A 17 -3.46 -13.63 4.24
CA VAL A 17 -3.91 -12.51 3.40
C VAL A 17 -4.12 -12.88 1.94
N GLU A 18 -3.60 -14.02 1.50
CA GLU A 18 -3.62 -14.50 0.11
C GLU A 18 -5.01 -14.36 -0.52
N LYS A 19 -6.03 -15.00 0.07
CA LYS A 19 -7.40 -14.98 -0.46
C LYS A 19 -7.97 -13.57 -0.59
N ALA A 20 -7.67 -12.69 0.35
CA ALA A 20 -8.15 -11.31 0.34
C ALA A 20 -7.44 -10.46 -0.72
N LEU A 21 -6.17 -10.76 -1.02
CA LEU A 21 -5.34 -9.99 -1.95
C LEU A 21 -5.48 -10.44 -3.41
N ILE A 22 -5.93 -11.67 -3.70
CA ILE A 22 -6.11 -12.17 -5.08
C ILE A 22 -6.82 -11.17 -6.00
N PRO A 23 -7.94 -10.53 -5.62
CA PRO A 23 -8.63 -9.57 -6.50
C PRO A 23 -7.81 -8.33 -6.85
N ALA A 24 -6.91 -7.90 -5.95
CA ALA A 24 -6.04 -6.75 -6.17
C ALA A 24 -4.81 -7.13 -7.01
N LEU A 25 -4.28 -8.35 -6.83
CA LEU A 25 -3.05 -8.81 -7.49
C LEU A 25 -3.29 -9.34 -8.91
N GLY A 26 -4.47 -9.92 -9.18
CA GLY A 26 -4.76 -10.56 -10.47
C GLY A 26 -3.68 -11.56 -10.86
N ASP A 27 -3.16 -11.45 -12.08
CA ASP A 27 -2.12 -12.34 -12.62
C ASP A 27 -0.78 -12.25 -11.86
N TYR A 28 -0.54 -11.17 -11.10
CA TYR A 28 0.66 -11.03 -10.29
C TYR A 28 0.64 -11.93 -9.04
N HIS A 29 -0.49 -12.55 -8.69
CA HIS A 29 -0.66 -13.33 -7.45
C HIS A 29 0.42 -14.40 -7.23
N GLN A 30 0.74 -15.22 -8.25
CA GLN A 30 1.74 -16.28 -8.11
C GLN A 30 3.15 -15.73 -7.91
N GLU A 31 3.46 -14.63 -8.60
CA GLU A 31 4.74 -13.93 -8.48
C GLU A 31 4.86 -13.25 -7.11
N ALA A 32 3.82 -12.58 -6.62
CA ALA A 32 3.76 -12.03 -5.26
C ALA A 32 4.06 -13.10 -4.20
N LYS A 33 3.43 -14.28 -4.32
CA LYS A 33 3.68 -15.41 -3.40
C LYS A 33 5.15 -15.85 -3.42
N ARG A 34 5.81 -15.80 -4.58
CA ARG A 34 7.23 -16.11 -4.72
C ARG A 34 8.09 -15.00 -4.10
N GLN A 35 7.78 -13.74 -4.35
CA GLN A 35 8.51 -12.58 -3.82
C GLN A 35 8.43 -12.48 -2.29
N VAL A 36 7.29 -12.82 -1.69
CA VAL A 36 7.15 -12.91 -0.23
C VAL A 36 8.04 -14.00 0.35
N ARG A 37 8.10 -15.18 -0.30
CA ARG A 37 9.01 -16.27 0.12
C ARG A 37 10.49 -15.90 0.01
N LEU A 38 10.84 -15.04 -0.94
CA LEU A 38 12.21 -14.53 -1.12
C LEU A 38 12.56 -13.36 -0.19
N GLY A 39 11.59 -12.84 0.57
CA GLY A 39 11.81 -11.69 1.45
C GLY A 39 11.89 -10.34 0.72
N ASN A 40 11.42 -10.26 -0.53
CA ASN A 40 11.38 -9.01 -1.30
C ASN A 40 10.07 -8.25 -1.11
N GLU A 41 9.00 -8.96 -0.76
CA GLU A 41 7.68 -8.39 -0.47
C GLU A 41 7.20 -8.85 0.90
N PHE A 42 6.39 -8.01 1.54
CA PHE A 42 6.03 -8.18 2.94
C PHE A 42 4.53 -8.00 3.14
N THR A 43 3.92 -8.91 3.89
CA THR A 43 2.48 -8.94 4.15
C THR A 43 2.13 -8.41 5.53
N PHE A 44 1.06 -7.61 5.59
CA PHE A 44 0.57 -7.00 6.82
C PHE A 44 -0.95 -7.01 6.90
N ILE A 45 -1.45 -6.99 8.13
CA ILE A 45 -2.81 -6.53 8.44
C ILE A 45 -2.70 -5.14 9.08
N CYS A 46 -3.53 -4.19 8.62
CA CYS A 46 -3.64 -2.86 9.21
C CYS A 46 -5.10 -2.41 9.18
N GLU A 47 -5.66 -2.06 10.35
CA GLU A 47 -7.07 -1.63 10.48
C GLU A 47 -8.07 -2.59 9.80
N GLY A 48 -7.79 -3.90 9.90
CA GLY A 48 -8.60 -4.96 9.26
C GLY A 48 -8.41 -5.12 7.75
N ALA A 49 -7.57 -4.29 7.11
CA ALA A 49 -7.20 -4.43 5.71
C ALA A 49 -5.97 -5.33 5.55
N ALA A 50 -5.91 -6.08 4.46
CA ALA A 50 -4.73 -6.81 4.02
C ALA A 50 -3.87 -5.94 3.10
N LEU A 51 -2.56 -5.97 3.33
CA LEU A 51 -1.57 -5.24 2.54
C LEU A 51 -0.44 -6.16 2.11
N LEU A 52 0.03 -5.94 0.87
CA LEU A 52 1.30 -6.43 0.36
C LEU A 52 2.13 -5.22 -0.02
N ILE A 53 3.31 -5.09 0.59
CA ILE A 53 4.20 -3.95 0.38
C ILE A 53 5.56 -4.42 -0.12
N ARG A 54 6.17 -3.59 -0.97
CA ARG A 54 7.51 -3.80 -1.50
C ARG A 54 8.33 -2.51 -1.32
N PRO A 55 9.46 -2.55 -0.60
CA PRO A 55 10.43 -1.48 -0.65
C PRO A 55 11.20 -1.53 -1.97
N GLU A 56 11.36 -0.39 -2.64
CA GLU A 56 12.15 -0.24 -3.87
C GLU A 56 13.04 1.00 -3.74
N GLN A 57 14.33 0.81 -3.38
CA GLN A 57 15.26 1.93 -3.14
C GLN A 57 14.65 3.00 -2.22
N ASP A 58 14.31 4.17 -2.76
CA ASP A 58 13.70 5.31 -2.07
C ASP A 58 12.16 5.34 -2.18
N GLU A 59 11.51 4.24 -2.54
CA GLU A 59 10.07 4.14 -2.75
C GLU A 59 9.44 3.03 -1.90
N LEU A 60 8.29 3.31 -1.28
CA LEU A 60 7.43 2.28 -0.71
C LEU A 60 6.27 2.00 -1.67
N VAL A 61 6.16 0.76 -2.13
CA VAL A 61 5.12 0.33 -3.06
C VAL A 61 4.08 -0.50 -2.34
N ILE A 62 2.81 -0.09 -2.43
CA ILE A 62 1.64 -0.90 -2.06
C ILE A 62 1.24 -1.70 -3.30
N VAL A 63 1.74 -2.93 -3.36
CA VAL A 63 1.53 -3.85 -4.48
C VAL A 63 0.11 -4.40 -4.47
N GLY A 64 -0.42 -4.67 -3.27
CA GLY A 64 -1.78 -5.14 -3.09
C GLY A 64 -2.42 -4.52 -1.86
N PHE A 65 -3.68 -4.13 -1.99
CA PHE A 65 -4.51 -3.64 -0.89
C PHE A 65 -5.90 -4.24 -0.98
N SER A 66 -6.39 -4.79 0.13
CA SER A 66 -7.75 -5.28 0.23
C SER A 66 -8.37 -4.87 1.56
N GLY A 67 -9.39 -4.04 1.49
CA GLY A 67 -10.09 -3.53 2.65
C GLY A 67 -11.32 -2.72 2.25
N ARG A 68 -12.41 -2.89 2.98
CA ARG A 68 -13.67 -2.19 2.71
C ARG A 68 -13.76 -0.97 3.61
N HIS A 69 -13.91 0.22 3.02
CA HIS A 69 -14.01 1.50 3.73
C HIS A 69 -12.86 1.80 4.71
N SER A 70 -11.72 1.10 4.59
CA SER A 70 -10.59 1.21 5.52
C SER A 70 -9.48 2.13 5.02
N LEU A 71 -9.54 2.60 3.78
CA LEU A 71 -8.45 3.38 3.16
C LEU A 71 -8.10 4.64 3.97
N ALA A 72 -9.08 5.35 4.53
CA ALA A 72 -8.85 6.52 5.40
C ALA A 72 -8.15 6.17 6.72
N LEU A 73 -8.41 4.97 7.25
CA LEU A 73 -7.79 4.50 8.49
C LEU A 73 -6.37 4.00 8.22
N VAL A 74 -6.12 3.37 7.06
CA VAL A 74 -4.84 2.75 6.71
C VAL A 74 -3.83 3.76 6.17
N ALA A 75 -4.25 4.74 5.37
CA ALA A 75 -3.38 5.74 4.75
C ALA A 75 -2.38 6.43 5.73
N PRO A 76 -2.78 6.89 6.94
CA PRO A 76 -1.82 7.50 7.86
C PRO A 76 -0.75 6.52 8.35
N HIS A 77 -1.11 5.24 8.55
CA HIS A 77 -0.15 4.20 8.96
C HIS A 77 0.84 3.87 7.85
N VAL A 78 0.38 3.78 6.59
CA VAL A 78 1.23 3.60 5.41
C VAL A 78 2.26 4.74 5.30
N LEU A 79 1.80 5.99 5.43
CA LEU A 79 2.69 7.16 5.40
C LEU A 79 3.70 7.15 6.55
N SER A 80 3.28 6.74 7.75
CA SER A 80 4.18 6.55 8.89
C SER A 80 5.25 5.50 8.62
N VAL A 81 4.89 4.34 8.04
CA VAL A 81 5.86 3.31 7.64
C VAL A 81 6.85 3.86 6.62
N ALA A 82 6.35 4.50 5.56
CA ALA A 82 7.19 5.04 4.49
C ALA A 82 8.21 6.04 5.02
N LYS A 83 7.78 6.96 5.90
CA LYS A 83 8.69 7.91 6.58
C LYS A 83 9.72 7.21 7.45
N ARG A 84 9.32 6.19 8.21
CA ARG A 84 10.22 5.45 9.12
C ARG A 84 11.32 4.69 8.38
N ILE A 85 11.02 4.16 7.19
CA ILE A 85 12.02 3.46 6.37
C ILE A 85 12.83 4.39 5.47
N GLY A 86 12.60 5.71 5.53
CA GLY A 86 13.33 6.69 4.73
C GLY A 86 12.88 6.79 3.27
N ALA A 87 11.71 6.26 2.90
CA ALA A 87 11.20 6.38 1.54
C ALA A 87 10.92 7.85 1.19
N LYS A 88 11.25 8.24 -0.05
CA LYS A 88 10.95 9.54 -0.66
C LYS A 88 9.62 9.55 -1.39
N THR A 89 9.17 8.39 -1.87
CA THR A 89 7.89 8.28 -2.58
C THR A 89 7.05 7.10 -2.10
N LEU A 90 5.75 7.22 -2.31
CA LEU A 90 4.75 6.18 -2.11
C LEU A 90 4.08 5.88 -3.44
N ARG A 91 4.04 4.62 -3.85
CA ARG A 91 3.27 4.16 -5.02
C ARG A 91 2.24 3.12 -4.62
N CYS A 92 1.08 3.17 -5.26
CA CYS A 92 0.03 2.17 -5.09
C CYS A 92 -0.52 1.76 -6.45
N HIS A 93 -0.70 0.46 -6.64
CA HIS A 93 -1.38 -0.12 -7.79
C HIS A 93 -2.84 -0.37 -7.44
N THR A 94 -3.77 0.08 -8.29
CA THR A 94 -5.20 -0.13 -8.08
C THR A 94 -5.97 -0.22 -9.39
N LYS A 95 -7.01 -1.06 -9.41
CA LYS A 95 -8.00 -1.08 -10.50
C LYS A 95 -9.07 0.02 -10.34
N ARG A 96 -9.12 0.70 -9.18
CA ARG A 96 -10.19 1.64 -8.84
C ARG A 96 -9.76 3.08 -9.10
N ARG A 97 -10.29 3.67 -10.17
CA ARG A 97 -10.02 5.08 -10.54
C ARG A 97 -10.26 6.08 -9.40
N GLY A 98 -11.31 5.86 -8.62
CA GLY A 98 -11.79 6.80 -7.58
C GLY A 98 -10.89 6.93 -6.35
N GLU A 99 -9.95 6.02 -6.13
CA GLU A 99 -9.12 6.01 -4.93
C GLU A 99 -8.19 7.23 -4.85
N CYS A 100 -7.65 7.67 -5.98
CA CYS A 100 -6.84 8.89 -6.05
C CYS A 100 -7.61 10.12 -5.55
N ARG A 101 -8.83 10.31 -6.06
CA ARG A 101 -9.70 11.42 -5.66
C ARG A 101 -10.00 11.37 -4.17
N TYR A 102 -10.29 10.18 -3.64
CA TYR A 102 -10.58 10.01 -2.23
C TYR A 102 -9.38 10.31 -1.34
N LEU A 103 -8.20 9.78 -1.67
CA LEU A 103 -6.95 10.05 -0.94
C LEU A 103 -6.57 11.54 -0.98
N ASN A 104 -6.73 12.20 -2.13
CA ASN A 104 -6.52 13.64 -2.26
C ASN A 104 -7.47 14.45 -1.37
N ARG A 105 -8.76 14.04 -1.27
CA ARG A 105 -9.73 14.68 -0.35
C ARG A 105 -9.32 14.53 1.12
N LEU A 106 -8.59 13.47 1.47
CA LEU A 106 -8.05 13.26 2.82
C LEU A 106 -6.72 14.00 3.06
N GLY A 107 -6.22 14.76 2.08
CA GLY A 107 -4.97 15.52 2.20
C GLY A 107 -3.70 14.75 1.81
N TYR A 108 -3.82 13.59 1.15
CA TYR A 108 -2.67 12.85 0.60
C TYR A 108 -2.52 13.17 -0.89
N PRO A 109 -1.53 14.01 -1.29
CA PRO A 109 -1.44 14.55 -2.66
C PRO A 109 -0.91 13.53 -3.68
N PHE A 110 -1.68 12.48 -3.94
CA PHE A 110 -1.37 11.48 -4.96
C PHE A 110 -1.65 12.02 -6.37
N LYS A 111 -0.70 11.79 -7.27
CA LYS A 111 -0.88 11.89 -8.72
C LYS A 111 -1.28 10.51 -9.26
N GLN A 112 -2.07 10.47 -10.32
CA GLN A 112 -2.54 9.23 -10.95
C GLN A 112 -2.08 9.15 -12.39
N ALA A 113 -1.61 7.99 -12.80
CA ALA A 113 -1.39 7.60 -14.19
C ALA A 113 -2.13 6.28 -14.46
N PHE A 114 -2.45 6.01 -15.73
CA PHE A 114 -2.95 4.70 -16.16
C PHE A 114 -1.84 4.00 -16.94
N VAL A 115 -1.41 2.84 -16.46
CA VAL A 115 -0.27 2.09 -17.00
C VAL A 115 -0.69 0.62 -17.05
N ASN A 116 -0.49 -0.04 -18.19
CA ASN A 116 -0.70 -1.49 -18.36
C ASN A 116 -2.04 -2.02 -17.78
N GLY A 117 -3.14 -1.29 -17.98
CA GLY A 117 -4.46 -1.75 -17.53
C GLY A 117 -4.77 -1.53 -16.04
N GLU A 118 -4.00 -0.69 -15.35
CA GLU A 118 -4.23 -0.30 -13.96
C GLU A 118 -3.91 1.17 -13.68
N TYR A 119 -4.45 1.69 -12.59
CA TYR A 119 -4.09 3.00 -12.09
C TYR A 119 -2.90 2.90 -11.14
N VAL A 120 -1.87 3.67 -11.45
CA VAL A 120 -0.70 3.84 -10.60
C VAL A 120 -0.81 5.19 -9.91
N LEU A 121 -0.93 5.16 -8.59
CA LEU A 121 -0.97 6.36 -7.75
C LEU A 121 0.42 6.60 -7.20
N ARG A 122 0.97 7.81 -7.30
CA ARG A 122 2.27 8.16 -6.71
C ARG A 122 2.21 9.47 -5.92
N MET A 123 2.81 9.48 -4.74
CA MET A 123 2.93 10.65 -3.85
C MET A 123 4.39 10.85 -3.45
N VAL A 124 4.84 12.10 -3.43
CA VAL A 124 6.15 12.48 -2.85
C VAL A 124 5.99 12.72 -1.36
N ILE A 125 6.86 12.12 -0.56
CA ILE A 125 6.88 12.27 0.89
C ILE A 125 7.66 13.55 1.24
N ASN A 126 7.05 14.41 2.07
CA ASN A 126 7.62 15.68 2.54
C ASN A 126 7.84 16.77 1.47
N GLY A 127 7.22 16.64 0.29
CA GLY A 127 7.06 17.72 -0.68
C GLY A 127 8.36 18.43 -1.08
N ARG A 128 9.15 17.81 -1.95
CA ARG A 128 9.96 18.50 -2.95
C ARG A 128 9.91 17.74 -4.27
#